data_AF-R7NF37-F1
#
_entry.id   AF-R7NF37-F1
#
_cell.length_a   1.000
_cell.length_b   1.000
_cell.length_c   1.000
_cell.angle_alpha   90.00
_cell.angle_beta   90.00
_cell.angle_gamma   90.00
#
_symmetry.space_group_name_H-M   'P 1'
#
loop_
_entity.id
_entity.type
_entity.pdbx_description
1 polymer ?
#
loop_
_entity_poly.entity_id
_entity_poly.type
_entity_poly.pdbx_seq_one_letter_code
_entity_poly.pdbx_strand_id
1 'polypeptide(L)'
;MKKTEKYIYLVIILILLVVISCGITYILATNKNNEETKEENNESNNKQEGENNNQNNEEEITLSEEELKEYLKYIPKDIINEEQNMYINPKQNDNLSNQLLLGATLNYADNYTDLRKETESGDEFLFPKDEIRKLMKKLYDKEIVSIKELEFGCVIYSEDNNNYKQSGGCGTDVEHISSIKEYKATKNELVIYEYAAYYNEFDNKIGNYYTSEEMDLDGWCGNTSYEEKKEILENYLKVHSDEFTLYKHTFKKNDTGYYWYSTEIASEE
;
A
#
# COMPACT_ATOMS: atom_id res chain seq x y z
N MET A 1 -6.08 -38.76 -33.57
CA MET A 1 -6.83 -37.92 -32.62
C MET A 1 -8.28 -38.35 -32.57
N LYS A 2 -8.75 -38.71 -31.38
CA LYS A 2 -10.17 -38.99 -31.12
C LYS A 2 -10.97 -37.69 -31.37
N LYS A 3 -12.24 -37.80 -31.79
CA LYS A 3 -13.08 -36.62 -32.11
C LYS A 3 -13.08 -35.59 -30.97
N THR A 4 -13.07 -36.05 -29.73
CA THR A 4 -13.04 -35.23 -28.51
C THR A 4 -11.78 -34.38 -28.37
N GLU A 5 -10.61 -34.90 -28.74
CA GLU A 5 -9.34 -34.15 -28.67
C GLU A 5 -9.36 -32.99 -29.67
N LYS A 6 -9.92 -33.19 -30.88
CA LYS A 6 -10.04 -32.11 -31.88
C LYS A 6 -10.89 -30.94 -31.38
N TYR A 7 -11.96 -31.20 -30.62
CA TYR A 7 -12.80 -30.14 -30.07
C TYR A 7 -12.10 -29.33 -28.99
N ILE A 8 -11.32 -30.00 -28.13
CA ILE A 8 -10.55 -29.32 -27.07
C ILE A 8 -9.52 -28.36 -27.68
N TYR A 9 -8.76 -28.80 -28.70
CA TYR A 9 -7.82 -27.92 -29.39
C TYR A 9 -8.51 -26.74 -30.09
N LEU A 10 -9.69 -26.97 -30.67
CA LEU A 10 -10.45 -25.91 -31.35
C LEU A 10 -10.91 -24.84 -30.35
N VAL A 11 -11.36 -25.23 -29.17
CA VAL A 11 -11.75 -24.30 -28.09
C VAL A 11 -10.55 -23.51 -27.56
N ILE A 12 -9.40 -24.18 -27.33
CA ILE A 12 -8.18 -23.50 -26.86
C ILE A 12 -7.70 -22.45 -27.87
N ILE A 13 -7.72 -22.77 -29.17
CA ILE A 13 -7.35 -21.82 -30.22
C ILE A 13 -8.31 -20.62 -30.25
N LEU A 14 -9.61 -20.87 -30.01
CA LEU A 14 -10.62 -19.81 -30.00
C LEU A 14 -10.43 -18.87 -28.79
N ILE A 15 -10.10 -19.41 -27.62
CA ILE A 15 -9.76 -18.63 -26.42
C ILE A 15 -8.50 -17.79 -26.67
N LEU A 16 -7.45 -18.39 -27.26
CA LEU A 16 -6.21 -17.67 -27.61
C LEU A 16 -6.47 -16.50 -28.57
N LEU A 17 -7.32 -16.68 -29.57
CA LEU A 17 -7.68 -15.61 -30.51
C LEU A 17 -8.41 -14.45 -29.82
N VAL A 18 -9.30 -14.75 -28.87
CA VAL A 18 -10.01 -13.73 -28.08
C VAL A 18 -9.03 -12.95 -27.21
N VAL A 19 -8.14 -13.63 -26.48
CA VAL A 19 -7.13 -12.98 -25.62
C VAL A 19 -6.20 -12.08 -26.42
N ILE A 20 -5.73 -12.53 -27.58
CA ILE A 20 -4.87 -11.71 -28.47
C ILE A 20 -5.65 -10.50 -29.00
N SER A 21 -6.91 -10.67 -29.38
CA SER A 21 -7.73 -9.56 -29.89
C SER A 21 -7.98 -8.48 -28.83
N CYS A 22 -8.27 -8.88 -27.58
CA CYS A 22 -8.46 -7.94 -26.46
C CYS A 22 -7.15 -7.19 -26.13
N GLY A 23 -6.01 -7.89 -26.15
CA GLY A 23 -4.70 -7.27 -25.92
C GLY A 23 -4.33 -6.24 -26.98
N ILE A 24 -4.58 -6.51 -28.25
CA ILE A 24 -4.30 -5.56 -29.35
C ILE A 24 -5.23 -4.34 -29.26
N THR A 25 -6.51 -4.51 -28.93
CA THR A 25 -7.42 -3.37 -28.75
C THR A 25 -7.04 -2.49 -27.56
N TYR A 26 -6.54 -3.07 -26.47
CA TYR A 26 -6.06 -2.32 -25.31
C TYR A 26 -4.84 -1.47 -25.67
N ILE A 27 -3.86 -2.03 -26.38
CA ILE A 27 -2.64 -1.33 -26.82
C ILE A 27 -2.95 -0.23 -27.85
N LEU A 28 -3.92 -0.45 -28.74
CA LEU A 28 -4.35 0.58 -29.70
C LEU A 28 -5.13 1.71 -29.04
N ALA A 29 -5.92 1.44 -27.99
CA ALA A 29 -6.65 2.46 -27.24
C ALA A 29 -5.71 3.35 -26.42
N THR A 30 -4.66 2.78 -25.80
CA THR A 30 -3.68 3.55 -25.02
C THR A 30 -2.75 4.41 -25.89
N ASN A 31 -2.38 3.95 -27.09
CA ASN A 31 -1.53 4.75 -27.98
C ASN A 31 -2.27 5.87 -28.72
N LYS A 32 -3.60 5.79 -28.87
CA LYS A 32 -4.38 6.83 -29.57
C LYS A 32 -4.65 8.08 -28.72
N ASN A 33 -4.57 7.96 -27.39
CA ASN A 33 -4.70 9.11 -26.48
C ASN A 33 -3.46 10.00 -26.42
N ASN A 34 -2.33 9.58 -27.03
CA ASN A 34 -1.07 10.32 -27.02
C ASN A 34 -0.76 11.10 -28.31
N GLU A 35 -1.65 11.11 -29.32
CA GLU A 35 -1.37 11.74 -30.63
C GLU A 35 -2.23 12.96 -31.00
N GLU A 36 -3.14 13.42 -30.15
CA GLU A 36 -3.88 14.67 -30.39
C GLU A 36 -3.45 15.76 -29.39
N THR A 37 -2.41 16.53 -29.73
CA THR A 37 -2.42 18.00 -29.80
C THR A 37 -1.05 18.48 -30.32
N LYS A 38 -0.94 18.65 -31.65
CA LYS A 38 0.05 19.55 -32.25
C LYS A 38 -0.70 20.74 -32.84
N GLU A 39 -0.69 21.86 -32.14
CA GLU A 39 -0.82 23.18 -32.78
C GLU A 39 0.46 23.98 -32.53
N GLU A 40 1.03 24.44 -33.64
CA GLU A 40 2.21 25.28 -33.75
C GLU A 40 1.90 26.78 -33.56
N ASN A 41 2.96 27.52 -33.24
CA ASN A 41 3.23 28.96 -33.44
C ASN A 41 2.85 29.92 -32.30
N ASN A 42 3.65 30.93 -31.91
CA ASN A 42 5.02 31.32 -32.26
C ASN A 42 5.54 32.34 -31.23
N GLU A 43 6.85 32.27 -30.99
CA GLU A 43 7.84 33.30 -30.60
C GLU A 43 7.51 34.46 -29.64
N SER A 44 8.30 34.56 -28.56
CA SER A 44 9.01 35.80 -28.20
C SER A 44 10.22 35.54 -27.29
N ASN A 45 11.38 35.96 -27.79
CA ASN A 45 12.77 35.87 -27.34
C ASN A 45 13.17 36.17 -25.87
N ASN A 46 14.32 35.57 -25.51
CA ASN A 46 15.40 36.02 -24.59
C ASN A 46 15.12 35.93 -23.07
N LYS A 47 15.94 35.28 -22.22
CA LYS A 47 17.41 35.12 -22.17
C LYS A 47 17.82 33.92 -21.30
N GLN A 48 19.01 33.37 -21.57
CA GLN A 48 19.73 32.34 -20.81
C GLN A 48 19.98 32.69 -19.34
N GLU A 49 19.75 31.70 -18.47
CA GLU A 49 20.60 31.24 -17.35
C GLU A 49 20.09 29.82 -17.07
N GLY A 50 20.80 28.75 -17.42
CA GLY A 50 21.98 28.33 -16.69
C GLY A 50 21.69 27.26 -15.64
N GLU A 51 20.68 26.39 -15.81
CA GLU A 51 20.53 25.20 -14.97
C GLU A 51 20.95 23.95 -15.77
N ASN A 52 22.00 23.31 -15.26
CA ASN A 52 22.39 21.97 -15.67
C ASN A 52 21.20 21.03 -15.44
N ASN A 53 20.47 20.74 -16.51
CA ASN A 53 19.63 19.56 -16.58
C ASN A 53 20.54 18.32 -16.55
N ASN A 54 20.92 17.90 -15.35
CA ASN A 54 21.13 16.49 -15.10
C ASN A 54 19.75 15.84 -15.20
N GLN A 55 19.28 15.61 -16.43
CA GLN A 55 18.40 14.48 -16.69
C GLN A 55 19.24 13.24 -16.35
N ASN A 56 19.29 12.91 -15.07
CA ASN A 56 19.50 11.53 -14.67
C ASN A 56 18.36 10.78 -15.35
N ASN A 57 18.67 10.10 -16.44
CA ASN A 57 17.87 9.00 -16.93
C ASN A 57 17.89 7.95 -15.83
N GLU A 58 17.08 8.16 -14.79
CA GLU A 58 16.87 7.16 -13.77
C GLU A 58 16.16 6.01 -14.48
N GLU A 59 16.88 4.89 -14.60
CA GLU A 59 16.38 3.69 -15.23
C GLU A 59 15.09 3.26 -14.53
N GLU A 60 13.99 3.24 -15.30
CA GLU A 60 12.68 2.81 -14.81
C GLU A 60 12.74 1.33 -14.46
N ILE A 61 12.16 0.99 -13.30
CA ILE A 61 12.08 -0.36 -12.78
C ILE A 61 10.62 -0.79 -12.83
N THR A 62 10.38 -2.05 -13.21
CA THR A 62 9.06 -2.66 -13.11
C THR A 62 9.00 -3.51 -11.84
N LEU A 63 7.92 -3.37 -11.07
CA LEU A 63 7.60 -4.18 -9.90
C LEU A 63 6.29 -4.95 -10.14
N SER A 64 6.18 -6.14 -9.56
CA SER A 64 4.92 -6.90 -9.57
C SER A 64 3.90 -6.27 -8.62
N GLU A 65 2.62 -6.59 -8.80
CA GLU A 65 1.56 -6.13 -7.90
C GLU A 65 1.77 -6.64 -6.47
N GLU A 66 2.27 -7.88 -6.32
CA GLU A 66 2.63 -8.45 -5.02
C GLU A 66 3.76 -7.68 -4.35
N GLU A 67 4.79 -7.27 -5.09
CA GLU A 67 5.88 -6.45 -4.56
C GLU A 67 5.36 -5.09 -4.06
N LEU A 68 4.47 -4.44 -4.82
CA LEU A 68 3.85 -3.18 -4.41
C LEU A 68 3.00 -3.37 -3.15
N LYS A 69 2.19 -4.43 -3.08
CA LYS A 69 1.38 -4.78 -1.91
C LYS A 69 2.24 -5.07 -0.67
N GLU A 70 3.44 -5.63 -0.82
CA GLU A 70 4.38 -5.78 0.30
C GLU A 70 4.91 -4.43 0.82
N TYR A 71 5.22 -3.47 -0.07
CA TYR A 71 5.67 -2.14 0.36
C TYR A 71 4.56 -1.35 1.07
N LEU A 72 3.30 -1.48 0.63
CA LEU A 72 2.16 -0.81 1.27
C LEU A 72 1.95 -1.23 2.74
N LYS A 73 2.36 -2.45 3.12
CA LYS A 73 2.32 -2.90 4.53
C LYS A 73 3.24 -2.08 5.45
N TYR A 74 4.18 -1.31 4.89
CA TYR A 74 5.10 -0.49 5.68
C TYR A 74 4.42 0.81 6.13
N ILE A 75 3.25 1.15 5.62
CA ILE A 75 2.56 2.38 5.96
C ILE A 75 1.81 2.19 7.28
N PRO A 76 2.09 2.99 8.33
CA PRO A 76 1.34 2.94 9.59
C PRO A 76 -0.14 3.24 9.37
N LYS A 77 -1.01 2.36 9.86
CA LYS A 77 -2.46 2.43 9.76
C LYS A 77 -3.11 2.03 11.09
N ASP A 78 -4.00 2.86 11.62
CA ASP A 78 -4.90 2.50 12.72
C ASP A 78 -6.07 3.50 12.80
N ILE A 79 -7.31 3.05 12.62
CA ILE A 79 -8.48 3.94 12.63
C ILE A 79 -8.76 4.45 14.04
N ILE A 80 -8.37 3.69 15.06
CA ILE A 80 -8.68 4.03 16.45
C ILE A 80 -7.82 5.19 16.95
N ASN A 81 -6.57 5.26 16.47
CA ASN A 81 -5.66 6.35 16.81
C ASN A 81 -5.41 7.22 15.58
N GLU A 82 -6.34 8.15 15.33
CA GLU A 82 -6.31 9.07 14.19
C GLU A 82 -4.98 9.82 14.06
N GLU A 83 -4.33 10.16 15.18
CA GLU A 83 -3.05 10.91 15.19
C GLU A 83 -1.88 10.12 14.59
N GLN A 84 -1.93 8.78 14.66
CA GLN A 84 -0.87 7.88 14.19
C GLN A 84 -1.16 7.31 12.80
N ASN A 85 -2.36 7.52 12.27
CA ASN A 85 -2.80 6.98 10.99
C ASN A 85 -2.42 7.89 9.82
N MET A 86 -1.60 7.37 8.91
CA MET A 86 -1.10 8.14 7.77
C MET A 86 -2.15 8.42 6.69
N TYR A 87 -3.28 7.73 6.73
CA TYR A 87 -4.40 7.95 5.81
C TYR A 87 -5.39 9.01 6.32
N ILE A 88 -5.43 9.25 7.64
CA ILE A 88 -6.32 10.26 8.27
C ILE A 88 -5.62 11.60 8.39
N ASN A 89 -4.34 11.59 8.79
CA ASN A 89 -3.51 12.78 8.93
C ASN A 89 -2.33 12.77 7.94
N PRO A 90 -2.57 12.86 6.62
CA PRO A 90 -1.57 12.74 5.55
C PRO A 90 -0.59 13.93 5.44
N LYS A 91 -0.27 14.62 6.54
CA LYS A 91 0.74 15.69 6.58
C LYS A 91 1.63 15.58 7.81
N GLN A 92 2.71 14.80 7.76
CA GLN A 92 3.89 14.94 8.63
C GLN A 92 5.19 14.50 7.92
N ASN A 93 5.57 15.20 6.85
CA ASN A 93 6.48 14.63 5.84
C ASN A 93 8.00 14.82 5.98
N ASP A 94 8.52 15.28 7.13
CA ASP A 94 10.00 15.27 7.33
C ASP A 94 10.45 14.87 8.75
N ASN A 95 9.52 14.65 9.70
CA ASN A 95 9.82 14.41 11.12
C ASN A 95 8.91 13.34 11.75
N LEU A 96 8.69 12.22 11.06
CA LEU A 96 8.00 11.07 11.67
C LEU A 96 8.79 10.64 12.92
N SER A 97 8.12 10.64 14.07
CA SER A 97 8.79 10.36 15.34
C SER A 97 9.29 8.90 15.34
N ASN A 98 10.50 8.67 15.87
CA ASN A 98 11.02 7.31 15.99
C ASN A 98 10.10 6.40 16.84
N GLN A 99 9.27 6.99 17.71
CA GLN A 99 8.27 6.26 18.49
C GLN A 99 7.12 5.74 17.61
N LEU A 100 6.59 6.57 16.71
CA LEU A 100 5.59 6.13 15.72
C LEU A 100 6.13 4.98 14.86
N LEU A 101 7.35 5.14 14.33
CA LEU A 101 7.99 4.13 13.49
C LEU A 101 8.29 2.84 14.26
N LEU A 102 8.64 2.92 15.54
CA LEU A 102 8.82 1.75 16.40
C LEU A 102 7.49 1.02 16.62
N GLY A 103 6.42 1.75 16.93
CA GLY A 103 5.07 1.17 17.09
C GLY A 103 4.60 0.48 15.82
N ALA A 104 4.76 1.13 14.67
CA ALA A 104 4.45 0.54 13.36
C ALA A 104 5.33 -0.69 13.04
N THR A 105 6.61 -0.68 13.43
CA THR A 105 7.50 -1.85 13.28
C THR A 105 7.00 -3.04 14.12
N LEU A 106 6.60 -2.79 15.37
CA LEU A 106 6.10 -3.82 16.27
C LEU A 106 4.77 -4.38 15.79
N ASN A 107 3.86 -3.53 15.32
CA ASN A 107 2.61 -3.95 14.69
C ASN A 107 2.85 -4.77 13.41
N TYR A 108 3.79 -4.36 12.56
CA TYR A 108 4.19 -5.14 11.40
C TYR A 108 4.74 -6.53 11.81
N ALA A 109 5.57 -6.57 12.86
CA ALA A 109 6.13 -7.81 13.36
C ALA A 109 5.05 -8.78 13.87
N ASP A 110 4.00 -8.27 14.52
CA ASP A 110 2.87 -9.07 15.02
C ASP A 110 2.04 -9.66 13.88
N ASN A 111 1.77 -8.88 12.83
CA ASN A 111 0.84 -9.28 11.76
C ASN A 111 1.49 -10.02 10.58
N TYR A 112 2.78 -9.82 10.34
CA TYR A 112 3.43 -10.23 9.09
C TYR A 112 4.74 -11.00 9.29
N THR A 113 5.10 -11.35 10.52
CA THR A 113 6.33 -12.11 10.81
C THR A 113 6.13 -13.12 11.93
N ASP A 114 7.08 -14.06 12.07
CA ASP A 114 7.10 -15.03 13.16
C ASP A 114 7.90 -14.54 14.39
N LEU A 115 8.09 -13.23 14.55
CA LEU A 115 8.92 -12.68 15.64
C LEU A 115 8.21 -12.66 17.00
N ARG A 116 6.88 -12.72 17.00
CA ARG A 116 6.05 -12.75 18.20
C ARG A 116 6.27 -14.04 18.98
N LYS A 117 6.51 -13.92 20.29
CA LYS A 117 6.61 -15.05 21.22
C LYS A 117 5.57 -14.94 22.31
N GLU A 118 4.81 -15.99 22.54
CA GLU A 118 3.83 -16.04 23.64
C GLU A 118 4.54 -16.20 24.98
N THR A 119 4.04 -15.51 26.01
CA THR A 119 4.44 -15.79 27.40
C THR A 119 3.70 -17.01 27.93
N GLU A 120 4.16 -17.55 29.07
CA GLU A 120 3.50 -18.69 29.73
C GLU A 120 2.05 -18.38 30.17
N SER A 121 1.68 -17.10 30.36
CA SER A 121 0.30 -16.71 30.70
C SER A 121 -0.63 -16.66 29.50
N GLY A 122 -0.11 -16.58 28.26
CA GLY A 122 -0.90 -16.45 27.04
C GLY A 122 -1.50 -15.04 26.79
N ASP A 123 -1.50 -14.18 27.80
CA ASP A 123 -2.07 -12.82 27.75
C ASP A 123 -1.06 -11.74 27.29
N GLU A 124 0.21 -12.10 27.14
CA GLU A 124 1.28 -11.17 26.77
C GLU A 124 2.15 -11.76 25.65
N PHE A 125 2.69 -10.86 24.82
CA PHE A 125 3.59 -11.25 23.73
C PHE A 125 4.94 -10.54 23.85
N LEU A 126 6.00 -11.23 23.47
CA LEU A 126 7.38 -10.75 23.52
C LEU A 126 7.96 -10.68 22.11
N PHE A 127 8.63 -9.56 21.82
CA PHE A 127 9.31 -9.30 20.56
C PHE A 127 10.81 -9.06 20.82
N PRO A 128 11.73 -9.88 20.28
CA PRO A 128 13.16 -9.72 20.53
C PRO A 128 13.69 -8.36 20.05
N LYS A 129 14.30 -7.57 20.94
CA LYS A 129 14.77 -6.21 20.63
C LYS A 129 15.70 -6.17 19.42
N ASP A 130 16.65 -7.09 19.33
CA ASP A 130 17.63 -7.11 18.23
C ASP A 130 17.01 -7.39 16.87
N GLU A 131 15.95 -8.20 16.82
CA GLU A 131 15.23 -8.47 15.56
C GLU A 131 14.35 -7.29 15.17
N ILE A 132 13.68 -6.65 16.13
CA ILE A 132 12.92 -5.42 15.89
C ILE A 132 13.85 -4.29 15.43
N ARG A 133 15.09 -4.20 15.93
CA ARG A 133 16.10 -3.23 15.45
C ARG A 133 16.41 -3.41 13.97
N LYS A 134 16.67 -4.65 13.55
CA LYS A 134 16.95 -4.97 12.13
C LYS A 134 15.73 -4.68 11.27
N LEU A 135 14.53 -5.02 11.76
CA LEU A 135 13.29 -4.80 11.05
C LEU A 135 13.00 -3.31 10.86
N MET A 136 13.13 -2.48 11.91
CA MET A 136 12.94 -1.02 11.80
C MET A 136 13.92 -0.39 10.80
N LYS A 137 15.18 -0.84 10.80
CA LYS A 137 16.18 -0.38 9.82
C LYS A 137 15.78 -0.76 8.39
N LYS A 138 15.24 -1.97 8.20
CA LYS A 138 14.75 -2.42 6.89
C LYS A 138 13.52 -1.61 6.42
N LEU A 139 12.51 -1.48 7.28
CA LEU A 139 11.22 -0.88 6.94
C LEU A 139 11.29 0.65 6.74
N TYR A 140 12.16 1.34 7.50
CA TYR A 140 12.15 2.81 7.61
C TYR A 140 13.52 3.47 7.55
N ASP A 141 14.61 2.70 7.40
CA ASP A 141 16.00 3.21 7.42
C ASP A 141 16.43 3.89 8.73
N LYS A 142 15.69 3.70 9.83
CA LYS A 142 15.94 4.33 11.13
C LYS A 142 16.50 3.37 12.18
N GLU A 143 17.18 3.94 13.17
CA GLU A 143 17.61 3.23 14.39
C GLU A 143 16.60 3.41 15.52
N ILE A 144 16.52 2.40 16.39
CA ILE A 144 15.59 2.36 17.52
C ILE A 144 15.96 3.36 18.62
N VAL A 145 14.94 3.95 19.23
CA VAL A 145 15.02 4.70 20.48
C VAL A 145 14.56 3.82 21.64
N SER A 146 15.27 3.88 22.77
CA SER A 146 14.80 3.20 23.98
C SER A 146 13.50 3.83 24.45
N ILE A 147 12.52 2.98 24.78
CA ILE A 147 11.21 3.40 25.28
C ILE A 147 11.01 2.82 26.67
N LYS A 148 10.35 3.58 27.55
CA LYS A 148 9.82 3.01 28.78
C LYS A 148 8.51 2.28 28.48
N GLU A 149 7.65 2.99 27.77
CA GLU A 149 6.33 2.55 27.35
C GLU A 149 5.98 3.32 26.06
N LEU A 150 5.26 2.68 25.16
CA LEU A 150 4.76 3.22 23.91
C LEU A 150 3.34 2.71 23.71
N GLU A 151 2.39 3.63 23.62
CA GLU A 151 1.04 3.36 23.19
C GLU A 151 0.97 3.53 21.66
N PHE A 152 0.53 2.48 20.97
CA PHE A 152 0.32 2.48 19.54
C PHE A 152 -1.03 1.84 19.26
N GLY A 153 -1.99 2.63 18.79
CA GLY A 153 -3.38 2.21 18.79
C GLY A 153 -3.88 1.89 20.19
N CYS A 154 -4.49 0.73 20.35
CA CYS A 154 -4.91 0.18 21.65
C CYS A 154 -3.88 -0.75 22.32
N VAL A 155 -2.67 -0.80 21.80
CA VAL A 155 -1.62 -1.72 22.26
C VAL A 155 -0.56 -0.94 23.01
N ILE A 156 -0.14 -1.49 24.15
CA ILE A 156 0.94 -0.93 24.95
C ILE A 156 2.16 -1.83 24.79
N TYR A 157 3.25 -1.23 24.31
CA TYR A 157 4.56 -1.85 24.25
C TYR A 157 5.47 -1.29 25.34
N SER A 158 6.11 -2.17 26.10
CA SER A 158 7.06 -1.80 27.16
C SER A 158 8.37 -2.55 27.02
N GLU A 159 9.47 -1.99 27.50
CA GLU A 159 10.74 -2.71 27.49
C GLU A 159 10.79 -3.76 28.61
N ASP A 160 11.10 -5.01 28.25
CA ASP A 160 11.35 -6.12 29.17
C ASP A 160 12.66 -6.83 28.80
N ASN A 161 13.73 -6.54 29.53
CA ASN A 161 15.05 -7.13 29.31
C ASN A 161 15.49 -7.02 27.83
N ASN A 162 15.58 -8.16 27.13
CA ASN A 162 15.97 -8.27 25.73
C ASN A 162 14.78 -8.26 24.76
N ASN A 163 13.58 -7.97 25.23
CA ASN A 163 12.34 -7.95 24.44
C ASN A 163 11.56 -6.63 24.59
N TYR A 164 10.68 -6.37 23.64
CA TYR A 164 9.50 -5.53 23.84
C TYR A 164 8.35 -6.43 24.26
N LYS A 165 7.65 -6.07 25.33
CA LYS A 165 6.47 -6.75 25.81
C LYS A 165 5.23 -6.01 25.36
N GLN A 166 4.34 -6.72 24.68
CA GLN A 166 3.02 -6.27 24.26
C GLN A 166 1.98 -6.66 25.30
N SER A 167 1.12 -5.70 25.63
CA SER A 167 -0.06 -5.88 26.49
C SER A 167 -1.23 -5.05 25.97
N GLY A 168 -2.46 -5.46 26.29
CA GLY A 168 -3.68 -4.80 25.81
C GLY A 168 -4.10 -5.25 24.40
N GLY A 169 -4.94 -4.43 23.76
CA GLY A 169 -5.56 -4.70 22.47
C GLY A 169 -7.04 -4.37 22.46
N CYS A 170 -7.48 -3.65 21.42
CA CYS A 170 -8.88 -3.52 21.08
C CYS A 170 -9.14 -4.57 20.01
N GLY A 171 -10.02 -5.53 20.30
CA GLY A 171 -10.42 -6.57 19.34
C GLY A 171 -11.29 -6.03 18.21
N THR A 172 -10.79 -5.04 17.47
CA THR A 172 -11.45 -4.42 16.33
C THR A 172 -10.83 -4.95 15.06
N ASP A 173 -11.53 -5.89 14.43
CA ASP A 173 -11.18 -6.48 13.14
C ASP A 173 -11.58 -5.50 12.02
N VAL A 174 -10.81 -4.42 11.88
CA VAL A 174 -10.91 -3.51 10.73
C VAL A 174 -9.77 -3.81 9.77
N GLU A 175 -10.13 -4.11 8.53
CA GLU A 175 -9.16 -4.54 7.52
C GLU A 175 -8.82 -3.43 6.56
N HIS A 176 -7.55 -3.32 6.21
CA HIS A 176 -7.13 -2.39 5.18
C HIS A 176 -7.32 -2.99 3.79
N ILE A 177 -8.07 -2.29 2.95
CA ILE A 177 -8.28 -2.62 1.55
C ILE A 177 -7.57 -1.58 0.69
N SER A 178 -6.83 -2.06 -0.30
CA SER A 178 -6.02 -1.24 -1.20
C SER A 178 -6.34 -1.58 -2.65
N SER A 179 -6.49 -0.55 -3.48
CA SER A 179 -6.49 -0.66 -4.93
C SER A 179 -5.44 0.28 -5.53
N ILE A 180 -4.37 -0.29 -6.07
CA ILE A 180 -3.32 0.46 -6.76
C ILE A 180 -3.87 1.00 -8.09
N LYS A 181 -3.82 2.32 -8.26
CA LYS A 181 -4.18 3.02 -9.50
C LYS A 181 -3.01 3.00 -10.48
N GLU A 182 -1.85 3.47 -10.02
CA GLU A 182 -0.62 3.52 -10.80
C GLU A 182 0.61 3.62 -9.88
N TYR A 183 1.79 3.40 -10.44
CA TYR A 183 3.05 3.58 -9.72
C TYR A 183 4.15 4.04 -10.66
N LYS A 184 5.19 4.65 -10.08
CA LYS A 184 6.44 4.97 -10.76
C LYS A 184 7.60 4.48 -9.90
N ALA A 185 8.47 3.65 -10.46
CA ALA A 185 9.65 3.15 -9.76
C ALA A 185 10.92 3.45 -10.55
N THR A 186 11.92 3.98 -9.86
CA THR A 186 13.28 4.20 -10.34
C THR A 186 14.26 3.58 -9.37
N LYS A 187 15.54 3.52 -9.71
CA LYS A 187 16.59 3.02 -8.79
C LYS A 187 16.61 3.68 -7.42
N ASN A 188 16.11 4.91 -7.29
CA ASN A 188 16.22 5.70 -6.06
C ASN A 188 14.88 5.89 -5.35
N GLU A 189 13.77 5.82 -6.07
CA GLU A 189 12.46 6.19 -5.54
C GLU A 189 11.35 5.28 -6.10
N LEU A 190 10.36 5.00 -5.27
CA LEU A 190 9.11 4.36 -5.65
C LEU A 190 7.97 5.26 -5.18
N VAL A 191 7.06 5.58 -6.09
CA VAL A 191 5.82 6.30 -5.81
C VAL A 191 4.65 5.40 -6.17
N ILE A 192 3.77 5.15 -5.20
CA ILE A 192 2.55 4.35 -5.40
C ILE A 192 1.35 5.27 -5.19
N TYR A 193 0.41 5.24 -6.15
CA TYR A 193 -0.90 5.86 -6.02
C TYR A 193 -1.95 4.79 -5.76
N GLU A 194 -2.65 4.87 -4.65
CA GLU A 194 -3.69 3.91 -4.27
C GLU A 194 -4.97 4.57 -3.78
N TYR A 195 -6.09 3.93 -4.06
CA TYR A 195 -7.31 4.13 -3.30
C TYR A 195 -7.27 3.19 -2.10
N ALA A 196 -7.39 3.75 -0.89
CA ALA A 196 -7.31 3.00 0.36
C ALA A 196 -8.58 3.19 1.20
N ALA A 197 -9.02 2.09 1.81
CA ALA A 197 -10.20 2.07 2.66
C ALA A 197 -10.03 1.08 3.81
N TYR A 198 -10.87 1.22 4.83
CA TYR A 198 -11.04 0.20 5.83
C TYR A 198 -12.32 -0.61 5.59
N TYR A 199 -12.31 -1.88 5.94
CA TYR A 199 -13.47 -2.74 5.94
C TYR A 199 -13.81 -3.12 7.39
N ASN A 200 -15.01 -2.77 7.82
CA ASN A 200 -15.58 -3.17 9.10
C ASN A 200 -16.43 -4.42 8.87
N GLU A 201 -15.93 -5.57 9.31
CA GLU A 201 -16.62 -6.84 9.10
C GLU A 201 -17.91 -6.96 9.91
N PHE A 202 -17.97 -6.38 11.11
CA PHE A 202 -19.15 -6.48 11.98
C PHE A 202 -20.38 -5.80 11.37
N ASP A 203 -20.18 -4.62 10.79
CA ASP A 203 -21.24 -3.84 10.17
C ASP A 203 -21.35 -4.07 8.66
N ASN A 204 -20.46 -4.88 8.08
CA ASN A 204 -20.36 -5.14 6.63
C ASN A 204 -20.27 -3.85 5.80
N LYS A 205 -19.35 -2.97 6.19
CA LYS A 205 -19.15 -1.65 5.58
C LYS A 205 -17.73 -1.42 5.13
N ILE A 206 -17.58 -0.65 4.06
CA ILE A 206 -16.29 -0.10 3.64
C ILE A 206 -16.28 1.40 3.92
N GLY A 207 -15.21 1.88 4.54
CA GLY A 207 -15.08 3.27 4.97
C GLY A 207 -13.85 3.95 4.38
N ASN A 208 -14.02 5.22 4.01
CA ASN A 208 -12.93 6.08 3.58
C ASN A 208 -12.14 6.54 4.80
N TYR A 209 -10.84 6.29 4.83
CA TYR A 209 -10.01 6.70 5.97
C TYR A 209 -10.07 8.21 6.23
N TYR A 210 -9.94 9.04 5.19
CA TYR A 210 -9.81 10.50 5.36
C TYR A 210 -11.13 11.19 5.74
N THR A 211 -12.24 10.78 5.12
CA THR A 211 -13.54 11.41 5.38
C THR A 211 -14.34 10.72 6.47
N SER A 212 -13.95 9.49 6.85
CA SER A 212 -14.71 8.59 7.72
C SER A 212 -16.12 8.25 7.22
N GLU A 213 -16.41 8.54 5.94
CA GLU A 213 -17.67 8.16 5.31
C GLU A 213 -17.67 6.65 5.06
N GLU A 214 -18.79 5.99 5.40
CA GLU A 214 -18.97 4.55 5.25
C GLU A 214 -20.07 4.23 4.23
N MET A 215 -19.85 3.15 3.49
CA MET A 215 -20.75 2.63 2.48
C MET A 215 -21.14 1.19 2.82
N ASP A 216 -22.43 0.89 2.71
CA ASP A 216 -22.96 -0.45 2.90
C ASP A 216 -22.56 -1.37 1.74
N LEU A 217 -22.07 -2.57 2.05
CA LEU A 217 -21.66 -3.57 1.06
C LEU A 217 -22.74 -4.61 0.75
N ASP A 218 -23.97 -4.35 1.17
CA ASP A 218 -25.15 -5.21 1.01
C ASP A 218 -25.52 -5.36 -0.48
N GLY A 219 -24.83 -6.29 -1.16
CA GLY A 219 -24.97 -6.57 -2.59
C GLY A 219 -23.64 -6.90 -3.29
N TRP A 220 -22.52 -6.50 -2.70
CA TRP A 220 -21.17 -6.79 -3.20
C TRP A 220 -20.56 -8.01 -2.51
N CYS A 221 -20.63 -8.05 -1.18
CA CYS A 221 -19.93 -9.07 -0.39
C CYS A 221 -20.83 -10.23 0.08
N GLY A 222 -22.15 -10.08 0.00
CA GLY A 222 -23.14 -11.15 0.26
C GLY A 222 -22.80 -12.06 1.45
N ASN A 223 -22.98 -13.38 1.28
CA ASN A 223 -22.50 -14.42 2.21
C ASN A 223 -21.17 -15.05 1.73
N THR A 224 -20.33 -14.28 1.06
CA THR A 224 -19.09 -14.76 0.44
C THR A 224 -18.02 -15.09 1.49
N SER A 225 -17.21 -16.13 1.26
CA SER A 225 -16.14 -16.50 2.21
C SER A 225 -15.06 -15.43 2.27
N TYR A 226 -14.39 -15.33 3.40
CA TYR A 226 -13.40 -14.28 3.67
C TYR A 226 -12.28 -14.20 2.61
N GLU A 227 -11.77 -15.33 2.12
CA GLU A 227 -10.72 -15.38 1.09
C GLU A 227 -11.18 -14.78 -0.25
N GLU A 228 -12.47 -14.87 -0.56
CA GLU A 228 -13.08 -14.30 -1.77
C GLU A 228 -13.48 -12.83 -1.55
N LYS A 229 -13.62 -12.37 -0.29
CA LYS A 229 -13.98 -10.98 0.04
C LYS A 229 -12.90 -9.99 -0.38
N LYS A 230 -11.61 -10.32 -0.25
CA LYS A 230 -10.53 -9.37 -0.55
C LYS A 230 -10.57 -8.91 -2.01
N GLU A 231 -10.65 -9.83 -2.97
CA GLU A 231 -10.74 -9.48 -4.39
C GLU A 231 -12.02 -8.68 -4.70
N ILE A 232 -13.14 -9.00 -4.05
CA ILE A 232 -14.40 -8.26 -4.19
C ILE A 232 -14.24 -6.82 -3.69
N LEU A 233 -13.62 -6.61 -2.53
CA LEU A 233 -13.41 -5.29 -1.93
C LEU A 233 -12.38 -4.46 -2.72
N GLU A 234 -11.31 -5.09 -3.21
CA GLU A 234 -10.36 -4.42 -4.12
C GLU A 234 -11.07 -3.99 -5.41
N ASN A 235 -11.96 -4.82 -5.97
CA ASN A 235 -12.75 -4.47 -7.15
C ASN A 235 -13.81 -3.40 -6.86
N TYR A 236 -14.42 -3.40 -5.67
CA TYR A 236 -15.33 -2.34 -5.23
C TYR A 236 -14.62 -0.97 -5.27
N LEU A 237 -13.43 -0.87 -4.67
CA LEU A 237 -12.61 0.35 -4.69
C LEU A 237 -12.27 0.81 -6.11
N LYS A 238 -12.04 -0.12 -7.04
CA LYS A 238 -11.77 0.21 -8.45
C LYS A 238 -12.99 0.79 -9.16
N VAL A 239 -14.17 0.25 -8.89
CA VAL A 239 -15.43 0.67 -9.56
C VAL A 239 -15.96 1.97 -8.97
N HIS A 240 -15.78 2.18 -7.66
CA HIS A 240 -16.26 3.34 -6.91
C HIS A 240 -15.14 4.30 -6.54
N SER A 241 -14.06 4.35 -7.33
CA SER A 241 -12.85 5.09 -6.97
C SER A 241 -13.09 6.59 -6.72
N ASP A 242 -14.13 7.16 -7.33
CA ASP A 242 -14.59 8.55 -7.14
C ASP A 242 -15.17 8.83 -5.75
N GLU A 243 -15.53 7.79 -4.99
CA GLU A 243 -16.03 7.88 -3.61
C GLU A 243 -14.89 7.73 -2.57
N PHE A 244 -13.67 7.42 -3.03
CA PHE A 244 -12.52 7.19 -2.16
C PHE A 244 -11.39 8.18 -2.35
N THR A 245 -10.65 8.41 -1.26
CA THR A 245 -9.47 9.27 -1.28
C THR A 245 -8.33 8.58 -2.02
N LEU A 246 -7.74 9.26 -3.00
CA LEU A 246 -6.49 8.83 -3.65
C LEU A 246 -5.30 9.28 -2.79
N TYR A 247 -4.47 8.32 -2.42
CA TYR A 247 -3.24 8.57 -1.67
C TYR A 247 -2.02 8.38 -2.55
N LYS A 248 -1.02 9.23 -2.33
CA LYS A 248 0.31 9.10 -2.89
C LYS A 248 1.29 8.73 -1.78
N HIS A 249 1.91 7.57 -1.94
CA HIS A 249 2.94 7.08 -1.03
C HIS A 249 4.30 7.18 -1.72
N THR A 250 5.25 7.85 -1.06
CA THR A 250 6.63 7.92 -1.56
C THR A 250 7.52 7.04 -0.71
N PHE A 251 8.36 6.26 -1.38
CA PHE A 251 9.34 5.38 -0.79
C PHE A 251 10.72 5.69 -1.36
N LYS A 252 11.75 5.67 -0.52
CA LYS A 252 13.13 5.92 -0.93
C LYS A 252 13.95 4.64 -0.89
N LYS A 253 14.94 4.51 -1.77
CA LYS A 253 15.83 3.36 -1.79
C LYS A 253 16.85 3.42 -0.64
N ASN A 254 17.09 2.28 0.00
CA ASN A 254 18.26 2.02 0.83
C ASN A 254 18.91 0.68 0.47
N ASP A 255 19.89 0.23 1.25
CA ASP A 255 20.60 -1.04 1.02
C ASP A 255 19.68 -2.28 1.09
N THR A 256 18.52 -2.17 1.72
CA THR A 256 17.62 -3.31 1.99
C THR A 256 16.38 -3.37 1.11
N GLY A 257 16.04 -2.28 0.41
CA GLY A 257 14.79 -2.21 -0.36
C GLY A 257 14.38 -0.76 -0.62
N TYR A 258 13.08 -0.54 -0.84
CA TYR A 258 12.48 0.78 -0.63
C TYR A 258 11.91 0.84 0.78
N TYR A 259 12.05 1.99 1.44
CA TYR A 259 11.46 2.27 2.74
C TYR A 259 10.44 3.38 2.60
N TRP A 260 9.33 3.27 3.32
CA TRP A 260 8.28 4.28 3.28
C TRP A 260 8.80 5.60 3.86
N TYR A 261 8.61 6.69 3.11
CA TYR A 261 9.08 8.02 3.46
C TYR A 261 7.91 8.96 3.79
N SER A 262 6.84 8.92 2.97
CA SER A 262 5.73 9.86 3.10
C SER A 262 4.41 9.32 2.54
N THR A 263 3.31 9.86 3.05
CA THR A 263 1.95 9.72 2.51
C THR A 263 1.35 11.11 2.37
N GLU A 264 0.68 11.38 1.25
CA GLU A 264 -0.09 12.60 1.01
C GLU A 264 -1.40 12.29 0.26
N ILE A 265 -2.40 13.16 0.38
CA ILE A 265 -3.58 13.10 -0.49
C ILE A 265 -3.14 13.56 -1.87
N ALA A 266 -3.39 12.72 -2.88
CA ALA A 266 -3.19 13.11 -4.26
C ALA A 266 -4.38 13.96 -4.71
N SER A 267 -4.12 15.13 -5.30
CA SER A 267 -5.13 15.84 -6.07
C SER A 267 -5.32 15.11 -7.40
N GLU A 268 -6.56 14.89 -7.81
CA GLU A 268 -6.84 14.58 -9.22
C GLU A 268 -6.52 15.85 -10.04
N GLU A 269 -5.47 15.79 -10.85
CA GLU A 269 -5.17 16.81 -11.87
C GLU A 269 -6.08 16.65 -13.10
#